data_AF-A0A8T2I8Q4-F1
#
_entry.id   AF-A0A8T2I8Q4-F1
#
_cell.length_a   1.000
_cell.length_b   1.000
_cell.length_c   1.000
_cell.angle_alpha   90.00
_cell.angle_beta   90.00
_cell.angle_gamma   90.00
#
_symmetry.space_group_name_H-M   'P 1'
#
loop_
_entity.id
_entity.type
_entity.pdbx_description
1 polymer ?
#
loop_
_entity_poly.entity_id
_entity_poly.type
_entity_poly.pdbx_seq_one_letter_code
_entity_poly.pdbx_strand_id
1 'polypeptide(L)'
;MRHLWRPGVKALLRIIEVVEANYPETLGRLLIVRAPRVFPVLWTLVSPFINENTRQKFLIYSGNNYQGPGGIADYLDREIIPDFLGGECVCNIPEGGLIPKSLYQTDEDAEMSDHIRLWAETIYQSAWVCKGAPHEIAVEILEEESVITWDFDILRGDVVFSLFHSKLAPENRQRDTVLATGSTSTSSNVQLIGKNWTLGVDYSMVQTSLTCREGESIQ
;
A
#
# COMPACT_ATOMS: atom_id res chain seq x y z
N MET A 1 3.12 -2.00 5.91
CA MET A 1 2.92 -1.74 4.47
C MET A 1 1.73 -0.82 4.16
N ARG A 2 1.00 -0.31 5.16
CA ARG A 2 -0.20 0.52 4.94
C ARG A 2 0.04 1.79 4.12
N HIS A 3 1.24 2.37 4.21
CA HIS A 3 1.61 3.57 3.47
C HIS A 3 1.78 3.37 1.95
N LEU A 4 1.83 2.13 1.47
CA LEU A 4 1.88 1.80 0.05
C LEU A 4 0.50 1.53 -0.57
N TRP A 5 -0.58 1.78 0.18
CA TRP A 5 -1.94 1.69 -0.36
C TRP A 5 -2.09 2.59 -1.58
N ARG A 6 -2.55 2.02 -2.70
CA ARG A 6 -2.52 2.68 -4.01
C ARG A 6 -3.24 4.05 -4.04
N PRO A 7 -4.44 4.22 -3.47
CA PRO A 7 -5.07 5.54 -3.33
C PRO A 7 -4.25 6.53 -2.49
N GLY A 8 -3.67 6.07 -1.38
CA GLY A 8 -2.79 6.90 -0.55
C GLY A 8 -1.54 7.37 -1.30
N VAL A 9 -0.90 6.48 -2.06
CA VAL A 9 0.25 6.82 -2.92
C VAL A 9 -0.18 7.79 -4.03
N LYS A 10 -1.32 7.56 -4.70
CA LYS A 10 -1.86 8.50 -5.70
C LYS A 10 -2.10 9.90 -5.11
N ALA A 11 -2.66 9.98 -3.90
CA ALA A 11 -2.87 11.24 -3.21
C ALA A 11 -1.54 11.95 -2.91
N LEU A 12 -0.53 11.22 -2.42
CA LEU A 12 0.81 11.76 -2.19
C LEU A 12 1.45 12.29 -3.49
N LEU A 13 1.41 11.51 -4.57
CA LEU A 13 1.93 11.94 -5.86
C LEU A 13 1.24 13.22 -6.35
N ARG A 14 -0.08 13.32 -6.17
CA ARG A 14 -0.82 14.52 -6.54
C ARG A 14 -0.41 15.74 -5.71
N ILE A 15 -0.18 15.58 -4.41
CA ILE A 15 0.32 16.66 -3.55
C ILE A 15 1.68 17.13 -4.06
N ILE A 16 2.59 16.20 -4.38
CA ILE A 16 3.92 16.52 -4.89
C ILE A 16 3.83 17.28 -6.21
N GLU A 17 3.02 16.80 -7.16
CA GLU A 17 2.77 17.50 -8.43
C GLU A 17 2.29 18.94 -8.21
N VAL A 18 1.33 19.15 -7.30
CA VAL A 18 0.79 20.48 -7.00
C VAL A 18 1.86 21.37 -6.37
N VAL A 19 2.65 20.85 -5.44
CA VAL A 19 3.72 21.61 -4.78
C VAL A 19 4.82 21.99 -5.76
N GLU A 20 5.31 21.05 -6.56
CA GLU A 20 6.35 21.29 -7.57
C GLU A 20 5.90 22.28 -8.65
N ALA A 21 4.62 22.24 -9.06
CA ALA A 21 4.09 23.14 -10.08
C ALA A 21 3.84 24.58 -9.57
N ASN A 22 3.45 24.75 -8.30
CA ASN A 22 2.99 26.04 -7.78
C ASN A 22 3.98 26.73 -6.83
N TYR A 23 4.92 25.98 -6.23
CA TYR A 23 5.87 26.49 -5.24
C TYR A 23 7.33 26.10 -5.58
N PRO A 24 7.81 26.39 -6.80
CA PRO A 24 9.15 26.02 -7.21
C PRO A 24 10.21 26.72 -6.35
N GLU A 25 11.30 26.00 -6.05
CA GLU A 25 12.46 26.51 -5.29
C GLU A 25 12.15 27.06 -3.88
N THR A 26 11.00 26.74 -3.31
CA THR A 26 10.63 27.15 -1.93
C THR A 26 11.23 26.25 -0.85
N LEU A 27 11.52 24.99 -1.18
CA LEU A 27 12.14 24.05 -0.26
C LEU A 27 13.61 24.40 -0.05
N GLY A 28 14.01 24.64 1.21
CA GLY A 28 15.41 24.82 1.59
C GLY A 28 16.15 23.49 1.76
N ARG A 29 15.65 22.63 2.66
CA ARG A 29 16.19 21.28 2.94
C ARG A 29 15.08 20.40 3.51
N LEU A 30 15.11 19.11 3.18
CA LEU A 30 14.15 18.14 3.72
C LEU A 30 14.92 16.98 4.35
N LEU A 31 14.74 16.78 5.65
CA LEU A 31 15.37 15.69 6.40
C LEU A 31 14.34 14.59 6.65
N ILE A 32 14.60 13.40 6.12
CA ILE A 32 13.84 12.18 6.42
C ILE A 32 14.63 11.39 7.45
N VAL A 33 14.14 11.36 8.68
CA VAL A 33 14.80 10.70 9.81
C VAL A 33 14.14 9.36 10.11
N ARG A 34 14.93 8.41 10.65
CA ARG A 34 14.47 7.06 11.01
C ARG A 34 13.78 6.33 9.85
N ALA A 35 14.25 6.52 8.62
CA ALA A 35 13.70 5.88 7.43
C ALA A 35 13.76 4.34 7.57
N PRO A 36 12.62 3.63 7.46
CA PRO A 36 12.57 2.17 7.55
C PRO A 36 13.18 1.51 6.30
N ARG A 37 13.48 0.20 6.38
CA ARG A 37 14.06 -0.57 5.25
C ARG A 37 13.21 -0.58 3.98
N VAL A 38 11.90 -0.36 4.09
CA VAL A 38 10.98 -0.27 2.93
C VAL A 38 10.99 1.10 2.26
N PHE A 39 11.60 2.12 2.88
CA PHE A 39 11.63 3.48 2.35
C PHE A 39 12.18 3.58 0.91
N PRO A 40 13.24 2.85 0.51
CA PRO A 40 13.72 2.89 -0.88
C PRO A 40 12.65 2.53 -1.91
N VAL A 41 11.74 1.59 -1.59
CA VAL A 41 10.63 1.22 -2.48
C VAL A 41 9.68 2.40 -2.68
N LEU A 42 9.29 3.05 -1.59
CA LEU A 42 8.45 4.26 -1.66
C LEU A 42 9.17 5.39 -2.42
N TRP A 43 10.47 5.55 -2.19
CA TRP A 43 11.28 6.56 -2.85
C TRP A 43 11.34 6.35 -4.37
N THR A 44 11.52 5.11 -4.84
CA THR A 44 11.51 4.79 -6.28
C THR A 44 10.18 5.17 -6.95
N LEU A 45 9.05 5.05 -6.24
CA LEU A 45 7.73 5.45 -6.75
C LEU A 45 7.58 6.98 -6.81
N VAL A 46 8.16 7.69 -5.85
CA VAL A 46 7.92 9.13 -5.64
C VAL A 46 8.95 10.01 -6.35
N SER A 47 10.22 9.60 -6.36
CA SER A 47 11.34 10.42 -6.87
C SER A 47 11.20 10.88 -8.33
N PRO A 48 10.56 10.14 -9.26
CA PRO A 48 10.37 10.62 -10.63
C PRO A 48 9.50 11.88 -10.74
N PHE A 49 8.68 12.16 -9.74
CA PHE A 49 7.79 13.32 -9.68
C PHE A 49 8.43 14.53 -8.99
N ILE A 50 9.66 14.40 -8.49
CA ILE A 50 10.40 15.44 -7.79
C ILE A 50 11.51 15.96 -8.70
N ASN A 51 11.56 17.27 -8.90
CA ASN A 51 12.58 17.92 -9.71
C ASN A 51 13.98 17.68 -9.15
N GLU A 52 15.00 17.61 -10.01
CA GLU A 52 16.37 17.26 -9.61
C GLU A 52 16.93 18.22 -8.55
N ASN A 53 16.72 19.53 -8.70
CA ASN A 53 17.12 20.53 -7.71
C ASN A 53 16.47 20.28 -6.35
N THR A 54 15.17 19.98 -6.31
CA THR A 54 14.45 19.67 -5.08
C THR A 54 14.98 18.37 -4.48
N ARG A 55 15.24 17.36 -5.30
CA ARG A 55 15.74 16.04 -4.89
C ARG A 55 17.11 16.12 -4.21
N GLN A 56 18.01 16.98 -4.69
CA GLN A 56 19.33 17.22 -4.08
C GLN A 56 19.24 17.80 -2.66
N LYS A 57 18.09 18.37 -2.27
CA LYS A 57 17.84 18.93 -0.93
C LYS A 57 17.34 17.88 0.07
N PHE A 58 17.05 16.65 -0.38
CA PHE A 58 16.64 15.54 0.49
C PHE A 58 17.86 14.92 1.18
N LEU A 59 17.79 14.80 2.49
CA LEU A 59 18.73 14.05 3.30
C LEU A 59 17.99 12.92 4.01
N ILE A 60 18.37 11.68 3.71
CA ILE A 60 17.67 10.49 4.20
C ILE A 60 18.58 9.75 5.18
N TYR A 61 18.10 9.55 6.40
CA TYR A 61 18.82 8.87 7.48
C TYR A 61 18.02 7.67 7.96
N SER A 62 18.71 6.55 8.16
CA SER A 62 18.16 5.38 8.86
C SER A 62 18.62 5.33 10.31
N GLY A 63 17.81 4.72 11.18
CA GLY A 63 18.10 4.60 12.61
C GLY A 63 18.39 5.95 13.27
N ASN A 64 19.46 6.02 14.05
CA ASN A 64 19.88 7.23 14.79
C ASN A 64 20.97 8.03 14.08
N ASN A 65 21.29 7.73 12.82
CA ASN A 65 22.37 8.41 12.09
C ASN A 65 22.11 9.91 11.89
N TYR A 66 20.84 10.33 11.93
CA TYR A 66 20.46 11.75 11.85
C TYR A 66 20.94 12.58 13.04
N GLN A 67 21.37 11.97 14.16
CA GLN A 67 21.94 12.68 15.32
C GLN A 67 23.46 12.84 15.24
N GLY A 68 24.11 12.19 14.26
CA GLY A 68 25.54 12.29 14.05
C GLY A 68 25.96 13.49 13.18
N PRO A 69 27.24 13.56 12.79
CA PRO A 69 27.76 14.58 11.88
C PRO A 69 27.03 14.55 10.54
N GLY A 70 26.78 15.72 9.98
CA GLY A 70 25.96 15.92 8.78
C GLY A 70 24.47 15.69 9.02
N GLY A 71 24.01 15.58 10.27
CA GLY A 71 22.64 15.30 10.67
C GLY A 71 21.85 16.55 11.06
N ILE A 72 20.79 16.38 11.86
CA ILE A 72 19.88 17.47 12.25
C ILE A 72 20.57 18.60 13.03
N ALA A 73 21.54 18.25 13.88
CA ALA A 73 22.27 19.20 14.72
C ALA A 73 23.23 20.12 13.94
N ASP A 74 23.58 19.76 12.71
CA ASP A 74 24.41 20.61 11.84
C ASP A 74 23.59 21.71 11.16
N TYR A 75 22.25 21.60 11.18
CA TYR A 75 21.35 22.55 10.53
C TYR A 75 20.48 23.34 11.50
N LEU A 76 20.30 22.84 12.73
CA LEU A 76 19.43 23.41 13.74
C LEU A 76 20.13 23.40 15.10
N ASP A 77 19.97 24.49 15.87
CA ASP A 77 20.45 24.55 17.24
C ASP A 77 19.71 23.54 18.12
N ARG A 78 20.41 22.95 19.09
CA ARG A 78 19.84 21.88 19.94
C ARG A 78 18.61 22.33 20.73
N GLU A 79 18.56 23.61 21.09
CA GLU A 79 17.46 24.24 21.83
C GLU A 79 16.13 24.24 21.05
N ILE A 80 16.18 24.21 19.70
CA ILE A 80 14.98 24.23 18.85
C ILE A 80 14.62 22.85 18.28
N ILE A 81 15.51 21.86 18.40
CA ILE A 81 15.24 20.50 17.96
C ILE A 81 14.25 19.85 18.93
N PRO A 82 13.16 19.22 18.43
CA PRO A 82 12.22 18.50 19.29
C PRO A 82 12.91 17.41 20.14
N ASP A 83 12.46 17.27 21.38
CA ASP A 83 12.92 16.26 22.33
C ASP A 83 12.83 14.83 21.79
N PHE A 84 11.75 14.48 21.08
CA PHE A 84 11.58 13.17 20.45
C PHE A 84 12.55 12.92 19.28
N LEU A 85 13.31 13.93 18.83
CA LEU A 85 14.43 13.83 17.89
C LEU A 85 15.80 13.99 18.58
N GLY A 86 15.84 14.13 19.90
CA GLY A 86 17.08 14.24 20.70
C GLY A 86 17.55 15.66 20.98
N GLY A 87 16.70 16.67 20.76
CA GLY A 87 16.95 18.04 21.17
C GLY A 87 16.39 18.39 22.54
N GLU A 88 16.25 19.69 22.82
CA GLU A 88 15.79 20.23 24.11
C GLU A 88 14.42 20.94 23.99
N CYS A 89 13.88 21.09 22.77
CA CYS A 89 12.59 21.74 22.54
C CYS A 89 11.44 20.78 22.88
N VAL A 90 10.60 21.19 23.82
CA VAL A 90 9.35 20.48 24.11
C VAL A 90 8.31 20.86 23.05
N CYS A 91 8.01 19.94 22.14
CA CYS A 91 7.08 20.15 21.05
C CYS A 91 5.77 19.38 21.27
N ASN A 92 4.65 20.09 21.35
CA ASN A 92 3.32 19.48 21.44
C ASN A 92 2.76 19.17 20.04
N ILE A 93 3.38 18.20 19.35
CA ILE A 93 2.86 17.70 18.08
C ILE A 93 1.97 16.49 18.38
N PRO A 94 0.68 16.51 18.02
CA PRO A 94 -0.19 15.36 18.26
C PRO A 94 0.31 14.17 17.44
N GLU A 95 0.44 13.02 18.08
CA GLU A 95 0.64 11.77 17.36
C GLU A 95 -0.63 11.48 16.53
N GLY A 96 -0.42 11.07 15.27
CA GLY A 96 -1.53 10.57 14.46
C GLY A 96 -2.12 9.28 15.04
N GLY A 97 -3.13 8.75 14.37
CA GLY A 97 -3.77 7.52 14.82
C GLY A 97 -4.74 6.96 13.79
N LEU A 98 -5.44 5.90 14.21
CA LEU A 98 -6.55 5.38 13.41
C LEU A 98 -7.70 6.39 13.42
N ILE A 99 -8.24 6.68 12.24
CA ILE A 99 -9.42 7.52 12.11
C ILE A 99 -10.62 6.71 12.64
N PRO A 100 -11.41 7.23 13.60
CA PRO A 100 -12.62 6.56 14.05
C PRO A 100 -13.56 6.24 12.88
N LYS A 101 -14.09 5.01 12.82
CA LYS A 101 -15.00 4.56 11.75
C LYS A 101 -16.25 5.44 11.60
N SER A 102 -16.68 6.10 12.68
CA SER A 102 -17.79 7.05 12.66
C SER A 102 -17.53 8.31 11.82
N LEU A 103 -16.28 8.57 11.43
CA LEU A 103 -15.90 9.68 10.56
C LEU A 103 -15.77 9.26 9.09
N TYR A 104 -15.98 7.99 8.78
CA TYR A 104 -15.90 7.51 7.40
C TYR A 104 -17.15 8.00 6.65
N GLN A 105 -16.93 8.57 5.47
CA GLN A 105 -18.03 8.95 4.59
C GLN A 105 -18.63 7.71 3.95
N THR A 106 -19.94 7.69 3.76
CA THR A 106 -20.63 6.62 3.04
C THR A 106 -20.63 6.91 1.55
N ASP A 107 -20.83 5.88 0.71
CA ASP A 107 -20.91 6.05 -0.74
C ASP A 107 -22.03 7.02 -1.15
N GLU A 108 -23.09 7.16 -0.34
CA GLU A 108 -24.18 8.12 -0.54
C GLU A 108 -23.74 9.58 -0.35
N ASP A 109 -22.73 9.84 0.49
CA ASP A 109 -22.17 11.17 0.73
C ASP A 109 -21.20 11.60 -0.40
N ALA A 110 -20.61 10.63 -1.10
CA ALA A 110 -19.60 10.86 -2.15
C ALA A 110 -20.20 11.42 -3.45
N GLU A 111 -21.47 11.15 -3.75
CA GLU A 111 -22.15 11.62 -4.97
C GLU A 111 -22.41 13.13 -4.98
N MET A 112 -22.39 13.80 -3.82
CA MET A 112 -22.64 15.25 -3.69
C MET A 112 -21.39 16.12 -3.97
N SER A 113 -20.22 15.48 -4.06
CA SER A 113 -18.91 16.14 -4.17
C SER A 113 -18.34 15.97 -5.59
N ASP A 114 -18.61 16.92 -6.48
CA ASP A 114 -18.05 16.97 -7.85
C ASP A 114 -16.50 16.92 -7.87
N HIS A 115 -15.84 17.15 -6.74
CA HIS A 115 -14.38 17.19 -6.62
C HIS A 115 -13.69 15.84 -6.37
N ILE A 116 -14.41 14.76 -6.02
CA ILE A 116 -13.83 13.45 -5.65
C ILE A 116 -13.95 12.41 -6.78
N ARG A 117 -14.34 12.79 -8.00
CA ARG A 117 -14.42 11.82 -9.13
C ARG A 117 -13.07 11.22 -9.55
N LEU A 118 -11.94 11.77 -9.09
CA LEU A 118 -10.59 11.24 -9.33
C LEU A 118 -10.29 9.93 -8.58
N TRP A 119 -11.12 9.53 -7.61
CA TRP A 119 -10.95 8.30 -6.81
C TRP A 119 -12.04 7.24 -7.07
N ALA A 120 -13.01 7.55 -7.93
CA ALA A 120 -14.23 6.77 -8.13
C ALA A 120 -14.14 5.65 -9.18
N GLU A 121 -12.99 5.46 -9.85
CA GLU A 121 -12.78 4.22 -10.60
C GLU A 121 -12.54 3.09 -9.60
N THR A 122 -13.52 2.20 -9.48
CA THR A 122 -13.53 1.03 -8.60
C THR A 122 -12.21 0.26 -8.71
N ILE A 123 -11.28 0.55 -7.79
CA ILE A 123 -9.98 -0.13 -7.71
C ILE A 123 -10.13 -1.58 -7.24
N TYR A 124 -11.30 -1.91 -6.68
CA TYR A 124 -11.65 -3.24 -6.19
C TYR A 124 -12.34 -4.06 -7.27
N GLN A 125 -11.96 -5.33 -7.33
CA GLN A 125 -12.71 -6.35 -8.07
C GLN A 125 -13.57 -7.13 -7.08
N SER A 126 -14.88 -7.20 -7.34
CA SER A 126 -15.79 -8.01 -6.53
C SER A 126 -15.74 -9.48 -6.98
N ALA A 127 -15.72 -10.39 -6.00
CA ALA A 127 -15.74 -11.83 -6.24
C ALA A 127 -16.71 -12.53 -5.29
N TRP A 128 -17.25 -13.68 -5.72
CA TRP A 128 -18.13 -14.51 -4.91
C TRP A 128 -17.45 -15.84 -4.64
N VAL A 129 -17.18 -16.13 -3.37
CA VAL A 129 -16.52 -17.37 -2.94
C VAL A 129 -17.57 -18.34 -2.40
N CYS A 130 -17.67 -19.52 -3.02
CA CYS A 130 -18.58 -20.56 -2.54
C CYS A 130 -17.95 -21.35 -1.40
N LYS A 131 -18.76 -21.78 -0.43
CA LYS A 131 -18.29 -22.62 0.68
C LYS A 131 -17.61 -23.89 0.14
N GLY A 132 -16.38 -24.13 0.59
CA GLY A 132 -15.61 -25.32 0.22
C GLY A 132 -14.85 -25.22 -1.10
N ALA A 133 -14.91 -24.09 -1.80
CA ALA A 133 -14.12 -23.83 -3.00
C ALA A 133 -13.23 -22.59 -2.80
N PRO A 134 -11.94 -22.64 -3.17
CA PRO A 134 -11.05 -21.48 -3.08
C PRO A 134 -11.27 -20.51 -4.25
N HIS A 135 -10.85 -19.26 -4.06
CA HIS A 135 -10.70 -18.27 -5.12
C HIS A 135 -9.24 -17.78 -5.09
N GLU A 136 -8.45 -18.27 -6.03
CA GLU A 136 -7.00 -18.09 -6.07
C GLU A 136 -6.59 -17.11 -7.16
N ILE A 137 -5.71 -16.17 -6.79
CA ILE A 137 -5.14 -15.16 -7.69
C ILE A 137 -3.63 -15.41 -7.74
N ALA A 138 -3.08 -15.60 -8.94
CA ALA A 138 -1.65 -15.72 -9.16
C ALA A 138 -1.03 -14.35 -9.46
N VAL A 139 0.07 -14.04 -8.77
CA VAL A 139 0.88 -12.84 -9.01
C VAL A 139 2.28 -13.31 -9.38
N GLU A 140 2.73 -12.98 -10.58
CA GLU A 140 4.08 -13.30 -11.05
C GLU A 140 5.08 -12.28 -10.51
N ILE A 141 6.11 -12.76 -9.82
CA ILE A 141 7.18 -11.92 -9.25
C ILE A 141 8.36 -11.96 -10.21
N LEU A 142 8.59 -10.86 -10.92
CA LEU A 142 9.68 -10.75 -11.91
C LEU A 142 11.01 -10.32 -11.29
N GLU A 143 10.96 -9.59 -10.18
CA GLU A 143 12.14 -9.03 -9.51
C GLU A 143 12.13 -9.40 -8.02
N GLU A 144 13.26 -9.87 -7.49
CA GLU A 144 13.40 -10.41 -6.13
C GLU A 144 13.04 -9.40 -5.03
N GLU A 145 13.21 -8.10 -5.28
CA GLU A 145 12.92 -7.02 -4.32
C GLU A 145 11.52 -6.40 -4.50
N SER A 146 10.66 -7.05 -5.31
CA SER A 146 9.29 -6.59 -5.51
C SER A 146 8.49 -6.66 -4.21
N VAL A 147 7.62 -5.68 -4.04
CA VAL A 147 6.70 -5.61 -2.91
C VAL A 147 5.28 -5.93 -3.38
N ILE A 148 4.68 -6.95 -2.77
CA ILE A 148 3.27 -7.27 -2.95
C ILE A 148 2.46 -6.56 -1.86
N THR A 149 1.38 -5.90 -2.26
CA THR A 149 0.40 -5.28 -1.37
C THR A 149 -0.99 -5.73 -1.79
N TRP A 150 -1.85 -6.03 -0.81
CA TRP A 150 -3.24 -6.40 -1.04
C TRP A 150 -4.13 -5.67 -0.05
N ASP A 151 -5.37 -5.43 -0.45
CA ASP A 151 -6.43 -4.96 0.42
C ASP A 151 -7.78 -5.44 -0.12
N PHE A 152 -8.68 -5.83 0.78
CA PHE A 152 -10.01 -6.30 0.42
C PHE A 152 -10.99 -6.16 1.58
N ASP A 153 -12.27 -6.01 1.25
CA ASP A 153 -13.37 -5.93 2.21
C ASP A 153 -14.21 -7.20 2.18
N ILE A 154 -14.61 -7.67 3.37
CA ILE A 154 -15.52 -8.79 3.51
C ILE A 154 -16.95 -8.27 3.60
N LEU A 155 -17.64 -8.29 2.46
CA LEU A 155 -19.01 -7.77 2.39
C LEU A 155 -20.02 -8.71 3.07
N ARG A 156 -19.88 -10.04 2.90
CA ARG A 156 -20.82 -11.04 3.45
C ARG A 156 -20.14 -12.37 3.78
N GLY A 157 -20.49 -12.93 4.94
CA GLY A 157 -19.96 -14.19 5.44
C GLY A 157 -18.51 -14.11 5.91
N ASP A 158 -17.97 -15.24 6.35
CA ASP A 158 -16.57 -15.35 6.80
C ASP A 158 -15.72 -16.03 5.72
N VAL A 159 -14.50 -15.55 5.53
CA VAL A 159 -13.54 -16.14 4.60
C VAL A 159 -12.19 -16.39 5.28
N VAL A 160 -11.42 -17.30 4.71
CA VAL A 160 -10.04 -17.54 5.13
C VAL A 160 -9.11 -17.06 4.03
N PHE A 161 -8.29 -16.07 4.34
CA PHE A 161 -7.24 -15.58 3.46
C PHE A 161 -5.93 -16.33 3.74
N SER A 162 -5.19 -16.69 2.70
CA SER A 162 -3.88 -17.34 2.81
C SER A 162 -2.98 -16.89 1.66
N LEU A 163 -1.70 -16.67 1.96
CA LEU A 163 -0.68 -16.30 0.98
C LEU A 163 0.31 -17.44 0.80
N PHE A 164 0.46 -17.88 -0.45
CA PHE A 164 1.39 -18.93 -0.85
C PHE A 164 2.44 -18.39 -1.82
N HIS A 165 3.61 -19.01 -1.80
CA HIS A 165 4.68 -18.76 -2.75
C HIS A 165 5.05 -20.06 -3.45
N SER A 166 5.19 -20.02 -4.76
CA SER A 166 5.57 -21.16 -5.59
C SER A 166 6.57 -20.71 -6.63
N LYS A 167 7.55 -21.57 -6.93
CA LYS A 167 8.44 -21.41 -8.09
C LYS A 167 7.85 -22.02 -9.37
N LEU A 168 6.81 -22.84 -9.23
CA LEU A 168 6.09 -23.42 -10.34
C LEU A 168 5.00 -22.45 -10.79
N ALA A 169 4.92 -22.20 -12.09
CA ALA A 169 3.82 -21.47 -12.67
C ALA A 169 2.55 -22.33 -12.59
N PRO A 170 1.41 -21.79 -12.13
CA PRO A 170 0.14 -22.50 -12.19
C PRO A 170 -0.23 -22.80 -13.66
N GLU A 171 -0.84 -23.95 -13.91
CA GLU A 171 -1.33 -24.28 -15.26
C GLU A 171 -2.44 -23.29 -15.66
N ASN A 172 -2.21 -22.52 -16.73
CA ASN A 172 -3.23 -21.63 -17.31
C ASN A 172 -4.37 -22.46 -17.91
N ARG A 173 -5.41 -22.77 -17.12
CA ARG A 173 -6.71 -23.19 -17.66
C ARG A 173 -7.66 -22.01 -17.74
N GLN A 174 -7.35 -21.05 -18.63
CA GLN A 174 -8.35 -20.18 -19.28
C GLN A 174 -7.68 -19.27 -20.34
N ARG A 175 -7.35 -19.86 -21.49
CA ARG A 175 -7.71 -19.24 -22.78
C ARG A 175 -8.84 -20.10 -23.34
N ASP A 176 -9.82 -19.46 -23.97
CA ASP A 176 -11.02 -20.05 -24.59
C ASP A 176 -12.27 -20.13 -23.70
N THR A 177 -12.91 -18.97 -23.44
CA THR A 177 -14.32 -18.73 -23.83
C THR A 177 -14.74 -17.30 -23.47
N VAL A 178 -14.49 -16.35 -24.37
CA VAL A 178 -15.27 -15.10 -24.41
C VAL A 178 -15.74 -14.89 -25.84
N LEU A 179 -16.75 -15.66 -26.25
CA LEU A 179 -17.70 -15.23 -27.27
C LEU A 179 -19.08 -15.78 -26.92
N ALA A 180 -20.02 -14.86 -26.81
CA ALA A 180 -21.48 -15.01 -26.84
C ALA A 180 -22.24 -15.35 -25.53
N THR A 181 -23.01 -14.32 -25.11
CA THR A 181 -24.42 -14.32 -24.66
C THR A 181 -24.81 -14.76 -23.25
N GLY A 182 -25.32 -13.79 -22.49
CA GLY A 182 -26.61 -13.89 -21.79
C GLY A 182 -26.62 -14.50 -20.38
N SER A 183 -26.69 -13.62 -19.37
CA SER A 183 -27.27 -13.82 -18.02
C SER A 183 -27.16 -15.22 -17.38
N THR A 184 -26.36 -15.36 -16.32
CA THR A 184 -26.73 -15.92 -15.00
C THR A 184 -25.47 -16.18 -14.16
N SER A 185 -25.49 -15.71 -12.90
CA SER A 185 -24.63 -16.08 -11.77
C SER A 185 -23.47 -17.05 -12.05
N THR A 186 -22.32 -16.54 -12.48
CA THR A 186 -21.09 -17.31 -12.58
C THR A 186 -20.36 -17.26 -11.24
N SER A 187 -20.33 -18.39 -10.53
CA SER A 187 -19.45 -18.57 -9.38
C SER A 187 -18.00 -18.34 -9.83
N SER A 188 -17.31 -17.34 -9.28
CA SER A 188 -15.96 -16.96 -9.69
C SER A 188 -14.87 -17.82 -9.07
N ASN A 189 -15.17 -19.00 -8.50
CA ASN A 189 -14.15 -19.82 -7.83
C ASN A 189 -13.07 -20.23 -8.84
N VAL A 190 -11.85 -19.74 -8.63
CA VAL A 190 -10.67 -20.08 -9.42
C VAL A 190 -9.78 -20.92 -8.53
N GLN A 191 -9.40 -22.10 -9.01
CA GLN A 191 -8.43 -22.98 -8.34
C GLN A 191 -7.25 -23.22 -9.28
N LEU A 192 -6.10 -22.67 -8.91
CA LEU A 192 -4.83 -22.71 -9.62
C LEU A 192 -3.90 -23.78 -9.04
N ILE A 193 -3.95 -24.00 -7.72
CA ILE A 193 -3.17 -25.05 -7.06
C ILE A 193 -3.76 -26.41 -7.44
N GLY A 194 -3.01 -27.14 -8.27
CA GLY A 194 -3.37 -28.46 -8.73
C GLY A 194 -3.51 -29.45 -7.57
N LYS A 195 -4.41 -30.42 -7.69
CA LYS A 195 -4.60 -31.48 -6.68
C LYS A 195 -3.35 -32.33 -6.42
N ASN A 196 -2.39 -32.29 -7.35
CA ASN A 196 -1.09 -32.96 -7.29
C ASN A 196 0.00 -32.12 -6.61
N TRP A 197 -0.27 -30.86 -6.24
CA TRP A 197 0.71 -30.00 -5.58
C TRP A 197 0.76 -30.28 -4.09
N THR A 198 1.97 -30.35 -3.55
CA THR A 198 2.25 -30.69 -2.15
C THR A 198 2.81 -29.48 -1.40
N LEU A 199 2.16 -29.10 -0.29
CA LEU A 199 2.62 -28.03 0.58
C LEU A 199 4.00 -28.36 1.17
N GLY A 200 4.93 -27.42 1.10
CA GLY A 200 6.32 -27.57 1.53
C GLY A 200 7.26 -28.15 0.47
N VAL A 201 6.72 -28.62 -0.66
CA VAL A 201 7.50 -29.12 -1.80
C VAL A 201 7.29 -28.23 -3.02
N ASP A 202 6.06 -28.15 -3.51
CA ASP A 202 5.72 -27.40 -4.72
C ASP A 202 5.43 -25.92 -4.44
N TYR A 203 4.86 -25.64 -3.27
CA TYR A 203 4.56 -24.30 -2.79
C TYR A 203 4.73 -24.21 -1.27
N SER A 204 5.02 -23.02 -0.75
CA SER A 204 5.17 -22.75 0.68
C SER A 204 4.19 -21.68 1.15
N MET A 205 3.74 -21.79 2.40
CA MET A 205 2.90 -20.78 3.03
C MET A 205 3.77 -19.61 3.51
N VAL A 206 3.48 -18.41 3.02
CA VAL A 206 4.22 -17.18 3.38
C VAL A 206 3.64 -16.56 4.65
N GLN A 207 2.32 -16.63 4.81
CA GLN A 207 1.61 -16.09 5.96
C GLN A 207 0.60 -17.11 6.47
N THR A 208 0.49 -17.22 7.80
CA THR A 208 -0.55 -18.02 8.46
C THR A 208 -1.93 -17.58 8.02
N SER A 209 -2.82 -18.54 7.77
CA SER A 209 -4.19 -18.27 7.35
C SER A 209 -4.90 -17.29 8.31
N LEU A 210 -5.47 -16.23 7.73
CA LEU A 210 -6.21 -15.21 8.45
C LEU A 210 -7.71 -15.48 8.29
N THR A 211 -8.43 -15.60 9.40
CA THR A 211 -9.90 -15.64 9.38
C THR A 211 -10.42 -14.21 9.34
N CYS A 212 -11.02 -13.84 8.21
CA CYS A 212 -11.60 -12.51 7.98
C CYS A 212 -13.12 -12.59 8.13
N ARG A 213 -13.68 -11.72 8.97
CA ARG A 213 -15.11 -11.72 9.32
C ARG A 213 -15.89 -10.72 8.50
N GLU A 214 -17.19 -10.94 8.40
CA GLU A 214 -18.13 -10.00 7.76
C GLU A 214 -17.97 -8.57 8.32
N GLY A 215 -17.85 -7.59 7.41
CA GLY A 215 -17.66 -6.17 7.71
C GLY A 215 -16.22 -5.76 8.03
N GLU A 216 -15.25 -6.68 7.94
CA GLU A 216 -13.83 -6.35 8.11
C GLU A 216 -13.20 -5.87 6.80
N SER A 217 -12.37 -4.83 6.92
CA SER A 217 -11.43 -4.38 5.88
C SER A 217 -10.04 -4.90 6.22
N ILE A 218 -9.45 -5.65 5.30
CA ILE A 218 -8.17 -6.34 5.49
C ILE A 218 -7.10 -5.68 4.63
N GLN A 219 -5.91 -5.47 5.21
CA GLN A 219 -4.72 -4.90 4.56
C GLN A 219 -3.44 -5.49 5.15
#